data_AF-A0A942PJR7-F1
#
_entry.id   AF-A0A942PJR7-F1
#
_cell.length_a   1.000
_cell.length_b   1.000
_cell.length_c   1.000
_cell.angle_alpha   90.00
_cell.angle_beta   90.00
_cell.angle_gamma   90.00
#
_symmetry.space_group_name_H-M   'P 1'
#
loop_
_entity.id
_entity.type
_entity.pdbx_description
1 polymer ?
#
loop_
_entity_poly.entity_id
_entity_poly.type
_entity_poly.pdbx_seq_one_letter_code
_entity_poly.pdbx_strand_id
1 'polypeptide(L)'
;IKCPFCAGFAMTNIANSYFKNVNKMPPNGFSPVFTYWMARTMDGLNPQDEGTTLRAVLDVGRIYGFLPSNILPFTGDCTKPVITDKMLAEASKYKIKGYAKVSNFNEICQAIAAGKYVIIGTIVTSINWADGYILVPEGTFLGAHATFLSRYDLAMRYTENGKEYNRFTGGVNSWSEEWGLKGKYWMAEAYTQFKLVDFGNMSPVLDAYAVDFDNLPIPKTENVELPKTEKIITMSTPMQVLPPGYSMLHFRSIYEALGGTVEWSYTADGKILARATIPPNPKEIIIESIQDSDELKILI
;
A
#
# COMPACT_ATOMS: atom_id res chain seq x y z
N ILE A 1 -22.19 -14.30 1.15
CA ILE A 1 -21.51 -15.26 0.25
C ILE A 1 -20.84 -16.32 1.14
N LYS A 2 -21.01 -17.62 0.85
CA LYS A 2 -20.47 -18.72 1.69
C LYS A 2 -19.14 -19.31 1.21
N CYS A 3 -18.54 -18.78 0.14
CA CYS A 3 -17.27 -19.30 -0.38
C CYS A 3 -16.06 -18.59 0.24
N PRO A 4 -14.97 -19.31 0.58
CA PRO A 4 -13.74 -18.75 1.15
C PRO A 4 -12.85 -18.07 0.09
N PHE A 5 -13.45 -17.36 -0.86
CA PHE A 5 -12.79 -16.86 -2.08
C PHE A 5 -12.23 -15.43 -1.93
N CYS A 6 -12.15 -14.88 -0.71
CA CYS A 6 -11.78 -13.48 -0.48
C CYS A 6 -10.46 -13.09 -1.18
N ALA A 7 -9.43 -13.93 -1.12
CA ALA A 7 -8.16 -13.67 -1.80
C ALA A 7 -8.31 -13.67 -3.33
N GLY A 8 -9.10 -14.58 -3.88
CA GLY A 8 -9.44 -14.62 -5.31
C GLY A 8 -10.17 -13.35 -5.75
N PHE A 9 -11.20 -12.95 -5.00
CA PHE A 9 -11.93 -11.70 -5.23
C PHE A 9 -11.03 -10.47 -5.15
N ALA A 10 -10.22 -10.35 -4.10
CA ALA A 10 -9.30 -9.23 -3.92
C ALA A 10 -8.36 -9.09 -5.12
N MET A 11 -7.73 -10.19 -5.55
CA MET A 11 -6.82 -10.17 -6.68
C MET A 11 -7.54 -9.87 -8.01
N THR A 12 -8.71 -10.45 -8.26
CA THR A 12 -9.48 -10.13 -9.47
C THR A 12 -10.00 -8.71 -9.49
N ASN A 13 -10.30 -8.11 -8.34
CA ASN A 13 -10.72 -6.71 -8.27
C ASN A 13 -9.56 -5.74 -8.52
N ILE A 14 -8.34 -6.10 -8.11
CA ILE A 14 -7.13 -5.40 -8.56
C ILE A 14 -7.02 -5.46 -10.09
N ALA A 15 -7.13 -6.66 -10.67
CA ALA A 15 -7.07 -6.84 -12.12
C ALA A 15 -8.18 -6.05 -12.85
N ASN A 16 -9.43 -6.13 -12.38
CA ASN A 16 -10.56 -5.36 -12.91
C ASN A 16 -10.26 -3.86 -12.87
N SER A 17 -9.76 -3.35 -11.74
CA SER A 17 -9.44 -1.93 -11.57
C SER A 17 -8.37 -1.48 -12.56
N TYR A 18 -7.29 -2.25 -12.68
CA TYR A 18 -6.20 -1.96 -13.61
C TYR A 18 -6.65 -2.03 -15.07
N PHE A 19 -7.19 -3.17 -15.50
CA PHE A 19 -7.54 -3.40 -16.90
C PHE A 19 -8.70 -2.50 -17.36
N LYS A 20 -9.56 -2.05 -16.44
CA LYS A 20 -10.57 -1.02 -16.73
C LYS A 20 -9.89 0.32 -17.04
N ASN A 21 -8.90 0.73 -16.25
CA ASN A 21 -8.18 1.98 -16.45
C ASN A 21 -7.39 2.01 -17.78
N VAL A 22 -6.88 0.87 -18.23
CA VAL A 22 -6.17 0.76 -19.53
C VAL A 22 -7.08 0.32 -20.69
N ASN A 23 -8.41 0.36 -20.52
CA ASN A 23 -9.41 -0.02 -21.54
C ASN A 23 -9.22 -1.42 -22.15
N LYS A 24 -8.77 -2.38 -21.33
CA LYS A 24 -8.53 -3.79 -21.72
C LYS A 24 -9.33 -4.78 -20.88
N MET A 25 -10.25 -4.32 -20.02
CA MET A 25 -11.06 -5.21 -19.20
C MET A 25 -12.06 -5.97 -20.08
N PRO A 26 -12.15 -7.31 -19.96
CA PRO A 26 -13.16 -8.07 -20.67
C PRO A 26 -14.57 -7.75 -20.14
N PRO A 27 -15.63 -8.06 -20.90
CA PRO A 27 -17.01 -7.96 -20.41
C PRO A 27 -17.18 -8.72 -19.09
N ASN A 28 -17.82 -8.07 -18.11
CA ASN A 28 -18.05 -8.60 -16.76
C ASN A 28 -16.79 -8.89 -15.91
N GLY A 29 -15.62 -8.40 -16.33
CA GLY A 29 -14.38 -8.52 -15.57
C GLY A 29 -13.80 -9.93 -15.53
N PHE A 30 -13.05 -10.24 -14.48
CA PHE A 30 -12.31 -11.50 -14.31
C PHE A 30 -12.96 -12.46 -13.31
N SER A 31 -12.65 -13.75 -13.45
CA SER A 31 -13.20 -14.85 -12.64
C SER A 31 -12.44 -15.02 -11.31
N PRO A 32 -13.08 -14.74 -10.16
CA PRO A 32 -12.48 -15.01 -8.85
C PRO A 32 -12.39 -16.51 -8.59
N VAL A 33 -13.28 -17.31 -9.19
CA VAL A 33 -13.31 -18.78 -9.10
C VAL A 33 -12.04 -19.37 -9.70
N PHE A 34 -11.68 -18.93 -10.92
CA PHE A 34 -10.43 -19.34 -11.57
C PHE A 34 -9.23 -18.99 -10.69
N THR A 35 -9.16 -17.75 -10.22
CA THR A 35 -8.01 -17.24 -9.44
C THR A 35 -7.85 -18.01 -8.13
N TYR A 36 -8.94 -18.24 -7.40
CA TYR A 36 -8.92 -19.01 -6.15
C TYR A 36 -8.49 -20.46 -6.40
N TRP A 37 -9.12 -21.17 -7.34
CA TRP A 37 -8.85 -22.58 -7.54
C TRP A 37 -7.48 -22.86 -8.16
N MET A 38 -6.97 -21.94 -8.97
CA MET A 38 -5.57 -21.99 -9.41
C MET A 38 -4.61 -21.73 -8.25
N ALA A 39 -4.91 -20.81 -7.34
CA ALA A 39 -4.04 -20.55 -6.19
C ALA A 39 -3.94 -21.76 -5.26
N ARG A 40 -5.06 -22.49 -5.08
CA ARG A 40 -5.11 -23.76 -4.34
C ARG A 40 -4.26 -24.89 -4.91
N THR A 41 -3.80 -24.80 -6.17
CA THR A 41 -2.85 -25.79 -6.72
C THR A 41 -1.39 -25.41 -6.45
N MET A 42 -1.14 -24.21 -5.93
CA MET A 42 0.19 -23.62 -5.79
C MET A 42 0.57 -23.27 -4.35
N ASP A 43 -0.40 -23.05 -3.47
CA ASP A 43 -0.16 -22.54 -2.11
C ASP A 43 0.43 -23.57 -1.15
N GLY A 44 0.42 -24.85 -1.51
CA GLY A 44 0.93 -25.94 -0.68
C GLY A 44 0.12 -26.19 0.59
N LEU A 45 -1.10 -25.63 0.69
CA LEU A 45 -1.99 -25.87 1.80
C LEU A 45 -2.62 -27.25 1.71
N ASN A 46 -3.11 -27.76 2.84
CA ASN A 46 -3.83 -29.03 2.85
C ASN A 46 -5.09 -28.92 1.96
N PRO A 47 -5.32 -29.84 1.00
CA PRO A 47 -6.51 -29.82 0.14
C PRO A 47 -7.86 -29.74 0.89
N GLN A 48 -7.91 -30.18 2.15
CA GLN A 48 -9.11 -30.09 2.99
C GLN A 48 -9.31 -28.72 3.66
N ASP A 49 -8.25 -27.92 3.80
CA ASP A 49 -8.35 -26.58 4.41
C ASP A 49 -9.07 -25.63 3.46
N GLU A 50 -9.85 -24.70 3.99
CA GLU A 50 -10.46 -23.63 3.19
C GLU A 50 -9.54 -22.40 3.08
N GLY A 51 -9.75 -21.57 2.05
CA GLY A 51 -8.98 -20.35 1.86
C GLY A 51 -7.68 -20.58 1.07
N THR A 52 -6.92 -19.52 0.82
CA THR A 52 -5.63 -19.59 0.12
C THR A 52 -4.73 -18.45 0.58
N THR A 53 -3.45 -18.49 0.22
CA THR A 53 -2.50 -17.44 0.57
C THR A 53 -2.53 -16.29 -0.44
N LEU A 54 -2.20 -15.07 -0.01
CA LEU A 54 -2.08 -13.93 -0.93
C LEU A 54 -0.99 -14.17 -1.98
N ARG A 55 0.12 -14.78 -1.58
CA ARG A 55 1.22 -15.11 -2.50
C ARG A 55 0.76 -16.01 -3.64
N ALA A 56 -0.08 -17.01 -3.34
CA ALA A 56 -0.56 -17.92 -4.38
C ALA A 56 -1.48 -17.22 -5.39
N VAL A 57 -2.42 -16.36 -4.96
CA VAL A 57 -3.25 -15.60 -5.93
C VAL A 57 -2.42 -14.59 -6.73
N LEU A 58 -1.37 -14.02 -6.14
CA LEU A 58 -0.42 -13.15 -6.85
C LEU A 58 0.39 -13.95 -7.90
N ASP A 59 0.87 -15.14 -7.53
CA ASP A 59 1.57 -16.02 -8.46
C ASP A 59 0.66 -16.54 -9.57
N VAL A 60 -0.62 -16.77 -9.32
CA VAL A 60 -1.60 -17.03 -10.38
C VAL A 60 -1.63 -15.87 -11.36
N GLY A 61 -1.79 -14.64 -10.88
CA GLY A 61 -1.79 -13.44 -11.72
C GLY A 61 -0.51 -13.25 -12.54
N ARG A 62 0.65 -13.69 -12.02
CA ARG A 62 1.96 -13.57 -12.66
C ARG A 62 2.24 -14.68 -13.67
N ILE A 63 1.97 -15.93 -13.29
CA ILE A 63 2.30 -17.12 -14.09
C ILE A 63 1.22 -17.38 -15.13
N TYR A 64 -0.06 -17.38 -14.72
CA TYR A 64 -1.19 -17.77 -15.56
C TYR A 64 -2.00 -16.57 -16.05
N GLY A 65 -2.11 -15.51 -15.26
CA GLY A 65 -2.96 -14.36 -15.54
C GLY A 65 -4.41 -14.53 -15.05
N PHE A 66 -5.32 -13.72 -15.60
CA PHE A 66 -6.71 -13.65 -15.15
C PHE A 66 -7.70 -14.09 -16.22
N LEU A 67 -8.52 -15.10 -15.91
CA LEU A 67 -9.54 -15.60 -16.82
C LEU A 67 -10.75 -14.64 -16.86
N PRO A 68 -11.25 -14.24 -18.04
CA PRO A 68 -12.51 -13.52 -18.18
C PRO A 68 -13.69 -14.23 -17.49
N SER A 69 -14.52 -13.47 -16.77
CA SER A 69 -15.64 -13.98 -15.97
C SER A 69 -16.74 -14.61 -16.82
N ASN A 70 -16.90 -14.20 -18.08
CA ASN A 70 -17.84 -14.84 -19.02
C ASN A 70 -17.45 -16.28 -19.40
N ILE A 71 -16.20 -16.70 -19.23
CA ILE A 71 -15.75 -18.08 -19.49
C ILE A 71 -15.98 -18.97 -18.27
N LEU A 72 -15.74 -18.45 -17.06
CA LEU A 72 -15.98 -19.15 -15.80
C LEU A 72 -16.61 -18.19 -14.78
N PRO A 73 -17.93 -17.99 -14.83
CA PRO A 73 -18.61 -17.03 -13.97
C PRO A 73 -18.68 -17.54 -12.52
N PHE A 74 -18.71 -16.61 -11.57
CA PHE A 74 -19.05 -16.95 -10.20
C PHE A 74 -20.57 -17.03 -10.06
N THR A 75 -21.08 -18.23 -9.77
CA THR A 75 -22.52 -18.51 -9.63
C THR A 75 -22.97 -18.61 -8.17
N GLY A 76 -22.05 -18.37 -7.21
CA GLY A 76 -22.28 -18.67 -5.80
C GLY A 76 -21.94 -20.11 -5.40
N ASP A 77 -21.70 -20.98 -6.39
CA ASP A 77 -21.16 -22.32 -6.16
C ASP A 77 -19.66 -22.25 -5.86
N CYS A 78 -19.25 -22.93 -4.78
CA CYS A 78 -17.86 -22.99 -4.36
C CYS A 78 -17.15 -24.24 -4.88
N THR A 79 -17.78 -25.12 -5.67
CA THR A 79 -17.16 -26.36 -6.16
C THR A 79 -15.90 -26.10 -7.01
N LYS A 80 -14.98 -27.07 -7.00
CA LYS A 80 -13.76 -27.01 -7.82
C LYS A 80 -14.12 -27.23 -9.30
N PRO A 81 -13.88 -26.25 -10.17
CA PRO A 81 -14.14 -26.39 -11.60
C PRO A 81 -13.05 -27.24 -12.26
N VAL A 82 -13.36 -27.76 -13.45
CA VAL A 82 -12.35 -28.29 -14.37
C VAL A 82 -11.71 -27.11 -15.10
N ILE A 83 -10.41 -26.90 -14.88
CA ILE A 83 -9.62 -25.89 -15.60
C ILE A 83 -9.03 -26.53 -16.85
N THR A 84 -9.22 -25.89 -18.01
CA THR A 84 -8.79 -26.39 -19.33
C THR A 84 -7.63 -25.58 -19.89
N ASP A 85 -6.86 -26.15 -20.81
CA ASP A 85 -5.77 -25.43 -21.50
C ASP A 85 -6.25 -24.19 -22.24
N LYS A 86 -7.49 -24.23 -22.77
CA LYS A 86 -8.12 -23.07 -23.39
C LYS A 86 -8.35 -21.94 -22.38
N MET A 87 -8.78 -22.27 -21.16
CA MET A 87 -8.92 -21.27 -20.09
C MET A 87 -7.56 -20.68 -19.71
N LEU A 88 -6.51 -21.50 -19.61
CA LEU A 88 -5.15 -21.03 -19.32
C LEU A 88 -4.64 -20.09 -20.43
N ALA A 89 -4.86 -20.44 -21.70
CA ALA A 89 -4.49 -19.61 -22.83
C ALA A 89 -5.22 -18.25 -22.81
N GLU A 90 -6.52 -18.22 -22.47
CA GLU A 90 -7.28 -16.97 -22.34
C GLU A 90 -6.81 -16.14 -21.15
N ALA A 91 -6.55 -16.76 -20.00
CA ALA A 91 -6.05 -16.07 -18.82
C ALA A 91 -4.67 -15.41 -19.07
N SER A 92 -3.81 -16.07 -19.87
CA SER A 92 -2.43 -15.62 -20.13
C SER A 92 -2.32 -14.25 -20.81
N LYS A 93 -3.42 -13.76 -21.39
CA LYS A 93 -3.51 -12.43 -22.02
C LYS A 93 -3.55 -11.28 -20.98
N TYR A 94 -3.83 -11.60 -19.71
CA TYR A 94 -4.06 -10.62 -18.65
C TYR A 94 -3.17 -10.95 -17.45
N LYS A 95 -1.90 -10.53 -17.47
CA LYS A 95 -0.95 -10.83 -16.39
C LYS A 95 -0.56 -9.59 -15.59
N ILE A 96 -0.18 -9.82 -14.33
CA ILE A 96 0.64 -8.86 -13.60
C ILE A 96 2.10 -9.08 -13.97
N LYS A 97 2.91 -8.03 -13.85
CA LYS A 97 4.36 -8.11 -14.09
C LYS A 97 5.09 -8.74 -12.90
N GLY A 98 4.66 -8.37 -11.69
CA GLY A 98 5.25 -8.85 -10.45
C GLY A 98 4.54 -8.28 -9.23
N TYR A 99 5.12 -8.53 -8.07
CA TYR A 99 4.62 -8.01 -6.81
C TYR A 99 5.76 -7.89 -5.80
N ALA A 100 5.64 -6.97 -4.85
CA ALA A 100 6.61 -6.76 -3.79
C ALA A 100 5.89 -6.67 -2.43
N LYS A 101 6.47 -7.27 -1.40
CA LYS A 101 5.93 -7.20 -0.05
C LYS A 101 6.05 -5.77 0.48
N VAL A 102 5.00 -5.30 1.15
CA VAL A 102 4.99 -4.04 1.91
C VAL A 102 4.65 -4.34 3.36
N SER A 103 5.27 -3.62 4.29
CA SER A 103 5.35 -4.04 5.69
C SER A 103 4.71 -3.05 6.67
N ASN A 104 4.43 -1.82 6.23
CA ASN A 104 3.87 -0.78 7.09
C ASN A 104 3.00 0.22 6.29
N PHE A 105 2.29 1.07 7.03
CA PHE A 105 1.39 2.09 6.47
C PHE A 105 2.07 2.99 5.43
N ASN A 106 3.29 3.47 5.70
CA ASN A 106 4.00 4.37 4.80
C ASN A 106 4.38 3.67 3.49
N GLU A 107 4.85 2.42 3.54
CA GLU A 107 5.14 1.62 2.34
C GLU A 107 3.87 1.34 1.53
N ILE A 108 2.74 1.09 2.19
CA ILE A 108 1.44 0.95 1.52
C ILE A 108 1.07 2.25 0.79
N CYS A 109 1.16 3.40 1.48
CA CYS A 109 0.90 4.70 0.88
C CYS A 109 1.84 5.01 -0.29
N GLN A 110 3.13 4.72 -0.16
CA GLN A 110 4.12 4.90 -1.23
C GLN A 110 3.80 4.02 -2.44
N ALA A 111 3.40 2.76 -2.23
CA ALA A 111 2.98 1.89 -3.32
C ALA A 111 1.77 2.47 -4.07
N ILE A 112 0.76 2.94 -3.34
CA ILE A 112 -0.44 3.55 -3.91
C ILE A 112 -0.10 4.86 -4.65
N ALA A 113 0.75 5.71 -4.06
CA ALA A 113 1.25 6.93 -4.69
C ALA A 113 2.07 6.65 -5.96
N ALA A 114 2.69 5.48 -6.06
CA ALA A 114 3.36 5.01 -7.28
C ALA A 114 2.41 4.36 -8.30
N GLY A 115 1.09 4.51 -8.14
CA GLY A 115 0.08 3.97 -9.06
C GLY A 115 -0.21 2.47 -8.88
N LYS A 116 0.29 1.85 -7.81
CA LYS A 116 0.08 0.41 -7.55
C LYS A 116 -1.17 0.18 -6.70
N TYR A 117 -1.75 -1.00 -6.86
CA TYR A 117 -2.72 -1.52 -5.91
C TYR A 117 -2.01 -2.39 -4.88
N VAL A 118 -2.52 -2.43 -3.66
CA VAL A 118 -1.97 -3.28 -2.60
C VAL A 118 -3.00 -4.33 -2.22
N ILE A 119 -2.72 -5.61 -2.45
CA ILE A 119 -3.51 -6.69 -1.86
C ILE A 119 -3.12 -6.81 -0.39
N ILE A 120 -4.12 -6.95 0.50
CA ILE A 120 -3.89 -6.97 1.94
C ILE A 120 -4.74 -8.06 2.61
N GLY A 121 -4.12 -8.78 3.53
CA GLY A 121 -4.73 -9.79 4.39
C GLY A 121 -4.77 -9.27 5.81
N THR A 122 -5.94 -9.29 6.42
CA THR A 122 -6.18 -8.69 7.73
C THR A 122 -7.02 -9.59 8.63
N ILE A 123 -6.90 -9.40 9.93
CA ILE A 123 -7.77 -10.03 10.91
C ILE A 123 -9.14 -9.36 10.94
N VAL A 124 -10.18 -10.18 10.92
CA VAL A 124 -11.57 -9.73 11.12
C VAL A 124 -11.97 -10.02 12.56
N THR A 125 -12.48 -9.00 13.22
CA THR A 125 -13.12 -9.10 14.52
C THR A 125 -14.61 -8.82 14.41
N SER A 126 -15.34 -9.05 15.49
CA SER A 126 -16.77 -8.75 15.57
C SER A 126 -17.12 -7.26 15.48
N ILE A 127 -16.14 -6.34 15.57
CA ILE A 127 -16.38 -4.89 15.61
C ILE A 127 -15.73 -4.17 14.41
N ASN A 128 -14.47 -4.47 14.06
CA ASN A 128 -13.66 -3.66 13.15
C ASN A 128 -14.01 -3.75 11.65
N TRP A 129 -15.02 -4.54 11.26
CA TRP A 129 -15.52 -4.69 9.89
C TRP A 129 -17.05 -4.49 9.81
N ALA A 130 -17.64 -3.76 10.75
CA ALA A 130 -19.10 -3.58 10.82
C ALA A 130 -19.64 -2.57 9.78
N ASP A 131 -18.97 -1.42 9.62
CA ASP A 131 -19.55 -0.24 8.96
C ASP A 131 -18.64 0.40 7.87
N GLY A 132 -17.51 -0.23 7.58
CA GLY A 132 -16.54 0.27 6.59
C GLY A 132 -15.48 1.21 7.15
N TYR A 133 -15.41 1.42 8.46
CA TYR A 133 -14.27 2.06 9.14
C TYR A 133 -13.50 1.02 9.96
N ILE A 134 -12.31 0.66 9.47
CA ILE A 134 -11.44 -0.34 10.10
C ILE A 134 -10.40 0.40 10.96
N LEU A 135 -10.68 0.54 12.25
CA LEU A 135 -9.92 1.43 13.13
C LEU A 135 -8.84 0.72 13.95
N VAL A 136 -9.24 -0.31 14.70
CA VAL A 136 -8.40 -1.19 15.53
C VAL A 136 -9.10 -2.56 15.65
N PRO A 137 -8.37 -3.67 15.87
CA PRO A 137 -8.97 -5.01 15.96
C PRO A 137 -9.62 -5.25 17.34
N GLU A 138 -10.77 -4.62 17.60
CA GLU A 138 -11.53 -4.77 18.86
C GLU A 138 -12.58 -5.88 18.79
N GLY A 139 -12.89 -6.52 19.92
CA GLY A 139 -13.88 -7.60 19.98
C GLY A 139 -13.27 -9.00 19.81
N THR A 140 -14.06 -9.95 19.31
CA THR A 140 -13.65 -11.36 19.19
C THR A 140 -13.12 -11.66 17.78
N PHE A 141 -12.10 -12.50 17.66
CA PHE A 141 -11.61 -12.94 16.37
C PHE A 141 -12.63 -13.81 15.64
N LEU A 142 -12.94 -13.42 14.41
CA LEU A 142 -13.85 -14.14 13.52
C LEU A 142 -13.09 -14.86 12.39
N GLY A 143 -11.87 -14.42 12.07
CA GLY A 143 -11.01 -15.06 11.09
C GLY A 143 -10.09 -14.06 10.40
N ALA A 144 -9.65 -14.45 9.20
CA ALA A 144 -8.83 -13.61 8.33
C ALA A 144 -9.60 -13.30 7.05
N HIS A 145 -9.32 -12.13 6.46
CA HIS A 145 -9.96 -11.67 5.25
C HIS A 145 -8.99 -10.95 4.33
N ALA A 146 -9.20 -11.08 3.02
CA ALA A 146 -8.36 -10.47 2.00
C ALA A 146 -9.16 -9.44 1.20
N THR A 147 -8.56 -8.28 1.02
CA THR A 147 -9.11 -7.17 0.22
C THR A 147 -7.96 -6.47 -0.53
N PHE A 148 -8.24 -5.34 -1.18
CA PHE A 148 -7.18 -4.51 -1.73
C PHE A 148 -7.38 -3.03 -1.43
N LEU A 149 -6.26 -2.31 -1.39
CA LEU A 149 -6.17 -0.88 -1.19
C LEU A 149 -5.81 -0.21 -2.51
N SER A 150 -6.42 0.94 -2.76
CA SER A 150 -6.25 1.70 -4.00
C SER A 150 -6.11 3.21 -3.80
N ARG A 151 -6.27 3.69 -2.56
CA ARG A 151 -6.17 5.10 -2.22
C ARG A 151 -5.67 5.26 -0.79
N TYR A 152 -5.21 6.46 -0.46
CA TYR A 152 -4.92 6.86 0.91
C TYR A 152 -5.33 8.32 1.10
N ASP A 153 -5.53 8.72 2.35
CA ASP A 153 -5.78 10.09 2.75
C ASP A 153 -5.06 10.36 4.09
N LEU A 154 -4.02 11.18 4.06
CA LEU A 154 -3.23 11.54 5.25
C LEU A 154 -3.88 12.66 6.08
N ALA A 155 -4.80 13.41 5.47
CA ALA A 155 -5.52 14.50 6.12
C ALA A 155 -6.82 14.01 6.78
N MET A 156 -7.35 12.86 6.38
CA MET A 156 -8.56 12.28 6.95
C MET A 156 -8.45 12.10 8.47
N ARG A 157 -9.53 12.50 9.14
CA ARG A 157 -9.78 12.42 10.58
C ARG A 157 -11.13 11.74 10.79
N TYR A 158 -11.21 10.85 11.76
CA TYR A 158 -12.45 10.17 12.11
C TYR A 158 -12.48 9.92 13.63
N THR A 159 -13.60 10.22 14.27
CA THR A 159 -13.75 10.06 15.72
C THR A 159 -14.84 9.04 16.00
N GLU A 160 -14.51 8.01 16.77
CA GLU A 160 -15.46 7.01 17.24
C GLU A 160 -15.31 6.85 18.75
N ASN A 161 -16.43 6.90 19.49
CA ASN A 161 -16.45 6.73 20.94
C ASN A 161 -15.46 7.66 21.68
N GLY A 162 -15.26 8.88 21.18
CA GLY A 162 -14.35 9.87 21.76
C GLY A 162 -12.86 9.63 21.45
N LYS A 163 -12.52 8.61 20.65
CA LYS A 163 -11.16 8.34 20.19
C LYS A 163 -10.98 8.83 18.76
N GLU A 164 -9.94 9.62 18.55
CA GLU A 164 -9.58 10.16 17.24
C GLU A 164 -8.65 9.21 16.48
N TYR A 165 -8.95 9.00 15.21
CA TYR A 165 -8.19 8.21 14.26
C TYR A 165 -7.82 9.05 13.06
N ASN A 166 -6.55 8.96 12.68
CA ASN A 166 -5.92 9.84 11.70
C ASN A 166 -5.20 8.99 10.65
N ARG A 167 -5.17 9.50 9.41
CA ARG A 167 -4.49 8.90 8.25
C ARG A 167 -5.07 7.52 7.89
N PHE A 168 -5.56 7.42 6.67
CA PHE A 168 -6.31 6.24 6.23
C PHE A 168 -5.80 5.72 4.91
N THR A 169 -5.88 4.41 4.73
CA THR A 169 -5.85 3.75 3.42
C THR A 169 -7.25 3.30 3.07
N GLY A 170 -7.62 3.35 1.79
CA GLY A 170 -8.96 3.05 1.32
C GLY A 170 -8.96 1.90 0.34
N GLY A 171 -9.93 1.01 0.51
CA GLY A 171 -10.04 -0.22 -0.25
C GLY A 171 -11.45 -0.56 -0.69
N VAL A 172 -11.56 -1.72 -1.34
CA VAL A 172 -12.83 -2.32 -1.75
C VAL A 172 -12.92 -3.72 -1.16
N ASN A 173 -14.07 -4.02 -0.57
CA ASN A 173 -14.39 -5.32 0.00
C ASN A 173 -15.16 -6.19 -1.03
N SER A 174 -15.31 -7.48 -0.74
CA SER A 174 -16.04 -8.45 -1.56
C SER A 174 -17.39 -8.87 -0.95
N TRP A 175 -17.99 -8.03 -0.09
CA TRP A 175 -19.23 -8.32 0.64
C TRP A 175 -20.44 -7.53 0.13
N SER A 176 -20.51 -7.33 -1.20
CA SER A 176 -21.52 -6.52 -1.89
C SER A 176 -21.42 -5.02 -1.63
N GLU A 177 -22.19 -4.25 -2.41
CA GLU A 177 -22.33 -2.80 -2.22
C GLU A 177 -23.21 -2.44 -1.02
N GLU A 178 -23.92 -3.37 -0.41
CA GLU A 178 -24.74 -3.09 0.79
C GLU A 178 -23.89 -2.99 2.06
N TRP A 179 -22.67 -3.54 2.04
CA TRP A 179 -21.77 -3.51 3.19
C TRP A 179 -20.94 -2.23 3.25
N GLY A 180 -20.77 -1.69 4.46
CA GLY A 180 -19.89 -0.57 4.74
C GLY A 180 -20.16 0.67 3.89
N LEU A 181 -19.10 1.23 3.28
CA LEU A 181 -19.20 2.45 2.47
C LEU A 181 -19.47 2.12 1.00
N LYS A 182 -20.62 1.51 0.71
CA LYS A 182 -20.99 1.00 -0.63
C LYS A 182 -20.01 -0.06 -1.17
N GLY A 183 -19.71 -1.05 -0.35
CA GLY A 183 -18.71 -2.09 -0.63
C GLY A 183 -17.26 -1.62 -0.48
N LYS A 184 -17.04 -0.38 -0.02
CA LYS A 184 -15.72 0.21 0.21
C LYS A 184 -15.48 0.40 1.70
N TYR A 185 -14.23 0.66 2.04
CA TYR A 185 -13.85 0.95 3.43
C TYR A 185 -12.68 1.93 3.49
N TRP A 186 -12.46 2.46 4.69
CA TRP A 186 -11.26 3.15 5.12
C TRP A 186 -10.64 2.40 6.29
N MET A 187 -9.32 2.23 6.27
CA MET A 187 -8.53 1.57 7.30
C MET A 187 -7.54 2.56 7.88
N ALA A 188 -7.66 2.80 9.19
CA ALA A 188 -6.81 3.75 9.91
C ALA A 188 -5.37 3.23 9.98
N GLU A 189 -4.41 4.15 10.02
CA GLU A 189 -3.01 3.81 10.33
C GLU A 189 -2.90 3.06 11.66
N ALA A 190 -3.71 3.45 12.64
CA ALA A 190 -3.79 2.80 13.96
C ALA A 190 -4.02 1.28 13.86
N TYR A 191 -4.82 0.82 12.89
CA TYR A 191 -5.05 -0.61 12.67
C TYR A 191 -3.75 -1.31 12.26
N THR A 192 -3.02 -0.73 11.30
CA THR A 192 -1.76 -1.30 10.78
C THR A 192 -0.64 -1.30 11.82
N GLN A 193 -0.65 -0.33 12.74
CA GLN A 193 0.33 -0.19 13.81
C GLN A 193 -0.01 -1.00 15.07
N PHE A 194 -1.25 -1.49 15.18
CA PHE A 194 -1.71 -2.24 16.35
C PHE A 194 -0.85 -3.49 16.61
N LYS A 195 -0.64 -3.81 17.89
CA LYS A 195 0.11 -4.98 18.34
C LYS A 195 -0.78 -5.85 19.21
N LEU A 196 -0.99 -7.09 18.76
CA LEU A 196 -1.68 -8.11 19.53
C LEU A 196 -0.70 -8.68 20.56
N VAL A 197 -0.66 -8.06 21.75
CA VAL A 197 0.34 -8.35 22.80
C VAL A 197 0.31 -9.83 23.19
N ASP A 198 -0.88 -10.41 23.37
CA ASP A 198 -1.06 -11.81 23.75
C ASP A 198 -0.65 -12.80 22.64
N PHE A 199 -0.44 -12.30 21.42
CA PHE A 199 0.02 -13.06 20.26
C PHE A 199 1.45 -12.66 19.85
N GLY A 200 2.29 -12.33 20.84
CA GLY A 200 3.71 -12.02 20.60
C GLY A 200 3.91 -10.73 19.80
N ASN A 201 3.06 -9.73 20.01
CA ASN A 201 3.06 -8.46 19.26
C ASN A 201 2.80 -8.61 17.75
N MET A 202 2.08 -9.66 17.36
CA MET A 202 1.65 -9.86 15.98
C MET A 202 0.84 -8.65 15.47
N SER A 203 1.06 -8.25 14.22
CA SER A 203 0.23 -7.24 13.55
C SER A 203 -1.11 -7.84 13.14
N PRO A 204 -2.23 -7.09 13.20
CA PRO A 204 -3.49 -7.55 12.62
C PRO A 204 -3.48 -7.51 11.08
N VAL A 205 -2.47 -6.90 10.47
CA VAL A 205 -2.14 -7.07 9.04
C VAL A 205 -1.26 -8.31 8.92
N LEU A 206 -1.82 -9.37 8.34
CA LEU A 206 -1.18 -10.67 8.21
C LEU A 206 -0.17 -10.69 7.05
N ASP A 207 -0.52 -10.07 5.93
CA ASP A 207 0.37 -9.91 4.78
C ASP A 207 -0.13 -8.78 3.86
N ALA A 208 0.79 -8.12 3.15
CA ALA A 208 0.44 -7.09 2.18
C ALA A 208 1.45 -7.04 1.03
N TYR A 209 0.98 -6.87 -0.19
CA TYR A 209 1.83 -6.81 -1.38
C TYR A 209 1.37 -5.74 -2.36
N ALA A 210 2.29 -4.91 -2.80
CA ALA A 210 2.09 -4.02 -3.93
C ALA A 210 2.16 -4.81 -5.25
N VAL A 211 1.16 -4.62 -6.11
CA VAL A 211 1.03 -5.32 -7.39
C VAL A 211 1.55 -4.44 -8.51
N ASP A 212 2.44 -4.99 -9.34
CA ASP A 212 3.08 -4.30 -10.46
C ASP A 212 2.50 -4.75 -11.81
N PHE A 213 2.36 -3.81 -12.73
CA PHE A 213 1.86 -4.01 -14.08
C PHE A 213 2.75 -3.29 -15.09
N ASP A 214 2.63 -3.62 -16.38
CA ASP A 214 3.48 -3.02 -17.42
C ASP A 214 3.32 -1.50 -17.54
N ASN A 215 2.11 -0.98 -17.35
CA ASN A 215 1.82 0.46 -17.45
C ASN A 215 1.03 0.91 -16.23
N LEU A 216 1.70 1.40 -15.20
CA LEU A 216 1.03 1.84 -13.98
C LEU A 216 0.12 3.05 -14.26
N PRO A 217 -1.12 3.05 -13.76
CA PRO A 217 -1.99 4.21 -13.88
C PRO A 217 -1.39 5.38 -13.12
N ILE A 218 -1.50 6.58 -13.68
CA ILE A 218 -1.16 7.81 -12.96
C ILE A 218 -2.23 7.97 -11.86
N PRO A 219 -1.84 8.01 -10.57
CA PRO A 219 -2.78 8.25 -9.49
C PRO A 219 -3.52 9.56 -9.73
N LYS A 220 -4.85 9.54 -9.55
CA LYS A 220 -5.63 10.77 -9.54
C LYS A 220 -5.46 11.39 -8.15
N THR A 221 -4.74 12.49 -8.07
CA THR A 221 -4.81 13.38 -6.90
C THR A 221 -6.14 14.13 -7.00
N GLU A 222 -7.09 13.82 -6.12
CA GLU A 222 -8.09 14.82 -5.78
C GLU A 222 -7.31 15.89 -5.01
N ASN A 223 -7.11 17.05 -5.65
CA ASN A 223 -6.29 18.13 -5.10
C ASN A 223 -6.82 18.55 -3.74
N VAL A 224 -6.24 18.00 -2.67
CA VAL A 224 -6.00 18.78 -1.48
C VAL A 224 -4.67 19.46 -1.77
N GLU A 225 -4.71 20.75 -2.09
CA GLU A 225 -3.52 21.59 -1.89
C GLU A 225 -3.14 21.43 -0.43
N LEU A 226 -2.15 20.58 -0.17
CA LEU A 226 -1.38 20.72 1.06
C LEU A 226 -0.85 22.15 1.02
N PRO A 227 -1.07 22.98 2.06
CA PRO A 227 -0.45 24.29 2.10
C PRO A 227 1.06 24.09 2.01
N LYS A 228 1.62 24.38 0.84
CA LYS A 228 3.06 24.46 0.64
C LYS A 228 3.49 25.75 1.34
N THR A 229 4.05 25.63 2.52
CA THR A 229 4.70 26.76 3.17
C THR A 229 6.10 26.90 2.56
N GLU A 230 6.25 27.83 1.61
CA GLU A 230 7.56 28.18 1.08
C GLU A 230 8.36 28.91 2.18
N LYS A 231 9.54 28.39 2.51
CA LYS A 231 10.47 29.05 3.43
C LYS A 231 11.81 29.24 2.74
N ILE A 232 12.15 30.49 2.46
CA ILE A 232 13.48 30.88 2.00
C ILE A 232 14.37 30.99 3.24
N ILE A 233 15.48 30.25 3.26
CA ILE A 233 16.47 30.33 4.32
C ILE A 233 17.75 30.93 3.73
N THR A 234 18.19 32.06 4.29
CA THR A 234 19.47 32.68 3.95
C THR A 234 20.59 31.95 4.68
N MET A 235 21.58 31.47 3.93
CA MET A 235 22.73 30.78 4.50
C MET A 235 23.80 31.79 4.96
N SER A 236 24.52 31.44 6.02
CA SER A 236 25.66 32.23 6.51
C SER A 236 26.97 31.95 5.75
N THR A 237 26.98 30.97 4.86
CA THR A 237 28.14 30.61 4.04
C THR A 237 27.66 30.14 2.66
N PRO A 238 28.26 30.65 1.56
CA PRO A 238 27.88 30.28 0.19
C PRO A 238 28.14 28.80 -0.10
N MET A 239 27.38 28.26 -1.05
CA MET A 239 27.64 26.95 -1.65
C MET A 239 28.97 26.95 -2.42
N GLN A 240 29.72 25.84 -2.37
CA GLN A 240 30.93 25.68 -3.18
C GLN A 240 30.67 24.78 -4.38
N VAL A 241 31.11 25.20 -5.57
CA VAL A 241 31.07 24.37 -6.79
C VAL A 241 32.48 23.81 -7.05
N LEU A 242 32.63 22.49 -7.01
CA LEU A 242 33.87 21.79 -7.34
C LEU A 242 33.88 21.36 -8.82
N PRO A 243 35.00 21.52 -9.55
CA PRO A 243 35.15 20.91 -10.88
C PRO A 243 35.02 19.38 -10.78
N PRO A 244 34.33 18.70 -11.72
CA PRO A 244 33.72 19.15 -12.97
C PRO A 244 32.23 19.53 -12.89
N GLY A 245 31.71 19.98 -11.74
CA GLY A 245 30.31 20.43 -11.57
C GLY A 245 29.59 19.85 -10.35
N TYR A 246 30.33 19.45 -9.31
CA TYR A 246 29.73 18.95 -8.06
C TYR A 246 29.51 20.12 -7.09
N SER A 247 28.27 20.34 -6.67
CA SER A 247 27.97 21.28 -5.60
C SER A 247 28.22 20.64 -4.23
N MET A 248 29.07 21.27 -3.41
CA MET A 248 29.21 20.96 -1.99
C MET A 248 28.42 21.98 -1.17
N LEU A 249 27.38 21.48 -0.51
CA LEU A 249 26.68 22.20 0.55
C LEU A 249 27.34 21.85 1.89
N HIS A 250 27.61 22.85 2.71
CA HIS A 250 28.16 22.63 4.04
C HIS A 250 27.17 21.79 4.87
N PHE A 251 27.66 20.69 5.44
CA PHE A 251 26.88 19.75 6.27
C PHE A 251 26.04 20.47 7.33
N ARG A 252 26.59 21.51 7.96
CA ARG A 252 25.88 22.33 8.95
C ARG A 252 24.63 23.02 8.38
N SER A 253 24.74 23.58 7.19
CA SER A 253 23.68 24.38 6.57
C SER A 253 22.45 23.54 6.23
N ILE A 254 22.66 22.29 5.80
CA ILE A 254 21.57 21.35 5.52
C ILE A 254 20.79 21.03 6.81
N TYR A 255 21.48 20.81 7.93
CA TYR A 255 20.81 20.43 9.17
C TYR A 255 20.10 21.60 9.85
N GLU A 256 20.71 22.80 9.87
CA GLU A 256 20.06 24.02 10.38
C GLU A 256 18.81 24.36 9.54
N ALA A 257 18.87 24.18 8.22
CA ALA A 257 17.75 24.31 7.30
C ALA A 257 16.57 23.39 7.64
N LEU A 258 16.85 22.18 8.12
CA LEU A 258 15.86 21.18 8.53
C LEU A 258 15.35 21.39 9.97
N GLY A 259 15.74 22.49 10.62
CA GLY A 259 15.39 22.79 12.02
C GLY A 259 16.19 21.97 13.03
N GLY A 260 17.28 21.32 12.60
CA GLY A 260 18.19 20.57 13.45
C GLY A 260 19.31 21.42 14.05
N THR A 261 19.99 20.86 15.05
CA THR A 261 21.20 21.43 15.66
C THR A 261 22.42 20.58 15.31
N VAL A 262 23.58 21.23 15.13
CA VAL A 262 24.87 20.56 14.87
C VAL A 262 25.87 20.98 15.93
N GLU A 263 26.38 20.00 16.67
CA GLU A 263 27.43 20.16 17.67
C GLU A 263 28.75 19.61 17.13
N TRP A 264 29.83 20.35 17.36
CA TRP A 264 31.18 19.93 16.98
C TRP A 264 31.98 19.57 18.22
N SER A 265 32.66 18.44 18.17
CA SER A 265 33.49 17.92 19.25
C SER A 265 34.75 17.26 18.68
N TYR A 266 35.66 16.83 19.56
CA TYR A 266 36.83 16.06 19.18
C TYR A 266 36.74 14.65 19.77
N THR A 267 37.12 13.67 18.98
CA THR A 267 37.33 12.28 19.41
C THR A 267 38.62 12.14 20.20
N ALA A 268 38.76 11.03 20.94
CA ALA A 268 39.95 10.76 21.77
C ALA A 268 41.26 10.67 20.97
N ASP A 269 41.20 10.39 19.67
CA ASP A 269 42.33 10.40 18.73
C ASP A 269 42.49 11.73 17.97
N GLY A 270 41.82 12.80 18.42
CA GLY A 270 42.00 14.16 17.92
C GLY A 270 41.25 14.49 16.62
N LYS A 271 40.40 13.61 16.11
CA LYS A 271 39.58 13.87 14.91
C LYS A 271 38.32 14.67 15.28
N ILE A 272 37.90 15.55 14.36
CA ILE A 272 36.66 16.31 14.50
C ILE A 272 35.46 15.36 14.34
N LEU A 273 34.53 15.43 15.29
CA LEU A 273 33.24 14.73 15.29
C LEU A 273 32.12 15.76 15.23
N ALA A 274 31.30 15.68 14.18
CA ALA A 274 30.05 16.41 14.09
C ALA A 274 28.91 15.50 14.58
N ARG A 275 28.12 15.96 15.55
CA ARG A 275 26.87 15.32 15.97
C ARG A 275 25.72 16.21 15.55
N ALA A 276 24.82 15.68 14.74
CA ALA A 276 23.67 16.41 14.26
C ALA A 276 22.37 15.78 14.78
N THR A 277 21.47 16.62 15.29
CA THR A 277 20.18 16.22 15.84
C THR A 277 19.09 16.88 15.01
N ILE A 278 18.30 16.09 14.29
CA ILE A 278 17.14 16.58 13.52
C ILE A 278 15.87 16.26 14.34
N PRO A 279 14.94 17.21 14.51
CA PRO A 279 13.63 16.89 15.07
C PRO A 279 12.89 15.87 14.19
N PRO A 280 12.16 14.90 14.77
CA PRO A 280 11.43 13.90 13.99
C PRO A 280 10.35 14.59 13.15
N ASN A 281 10.51 14.63 11.82
CA ASN A 281 9.54 15.23 10.93
C ASN A 281 9.11 14.22 9.83
N PRO A 282 7.81 13.93 9.66
CA PRO A 282 7.32 12.86 8.79
C PRO A 282 7.11 13.27 7.32
N LYS A 283 7.64 14.41 6.87
CA LYS A 283 7.40 14.94 5.51
C LYS A 283 8.58 14.67 4.58
N GLU A 284 8.27 14.43 3.31
CA GLU A 284 9.25 14.42 2.22
C GLU A 284 9.78 15.85 2.03
N ILE A 285 11.11 16.00 2.03
CA ILE A 285 11.77 17.30 1.96
C ILE A 285 12.52 17.38 0.64
N ILE A 286 12.09 18.31 -0.22
CA ILE A 286 12.76 18.57 -1.49
C ILE A 286 13.62 19.82 -1.30
N ILE A 287 14.94 19.65 -1.50
CA ILE A 287 15.92 20.71 -1.39
C ILE A 287 16.31 21.12 -2.81
N GLU A 288 16.00 22.36 -3.18
CA GLU A 288 16.41 22.96 -4.44
C GLU A 288 17.51 23.99 -4.17
N SER A 289 18.67 23.78 -4.77
CA SER A 289 19.80 24.71 -4.71
C SER A 289 19.99 25.38 -6.07
N ILE A 290 20.17 26.70 -6.07
CA ILE A 290 20.50 27.46 -7.28
C ILE A 290 22.02 27.70 -7.30
N GLN A 291 22.64 27.46 -8.45
CA GLN A 291 24.08 27.67 -8.64
C GLN A 291 24.46 29.14 -8.33
N ASP A 292 25.55 29.34 -7.57
CA ASP A 292 26.09 30.65 -7.18
C ASP A 292 25.16 31.53 -6.33
N SER A 293 24.22 30.93 -5.60
CA SER A 293 23.31 31.61 -4.66
C SER A 293 23.59 31.24 -3.19
N ASP A 294 23.38 32.21 -2.30
CA ASP A 294 23.32 32.02 -0.83
C ASP A 294 21.95 31.53 -0.35
N GLU A 295 21.02 31.30 -1.28
CA GLU A 295 19.65 30.88 -1.00
C GLU A 295 19.46 29.39 -1.23
N LEU A 296 18.94 28.72 -0.21
CA LEU A 296 18.45 27.35 -0.30
C LEU A 296 16.92 27.39 -0.28
N LYS A 297 16.29 26.84 -1.32
CA LYS A 297 14.84 26.65 -1.34
C LYS A 297 14.50 25.30 -0.75
N ILE A 298 13.64 25.32 0.26
CA ILE A 298 13.19 24.12 0.95
C ILE A 298 11.68 24.04 0.79
N LEU A 299 11.24 22.97 0.15
CA LEU A 299 9.83 22.65 0.01
C LEU A 299 9.49 21.61 1.10
N ILE A 300 8.59 21.99 2.02
CA ILE A 300 8.16 21.22 3.20
C ILE A 300 6.65 20.96 3.12
#